data_AF-A0A946TJQ5-F1
#
_entry.id   AF-A0A946TJQ5-F1
#
_cell.length_a   1.000
_cell.length_b   1.000
_cell.length_c   1.000
_cell.angle_alpha   90.00
_cell.angle_beta   90.00
_cell.angle_gamma   90.00
#
_symmetry.space_group_name_H-M   'P 1'
#
loop_
_entity.id
_entity.type
_entity.pdbx_description
1 polymer ?
#
loop_
_entity_poly.entity_id
_entity_poly.type
_entity_poly.pdbx_seq_one_letter_code
_entity_poly.pdbx_strand_id
1 'polypeptide(L)'
;QARAFVTASLYEGFCLPILEARSCGCPVIASNSTAIKELGAPGVLLVEPNIAAFAEAFKNFVAPDFVEPSNRLWKDVALETQSILLQANQVQ
;
A
#
# COMPACT_ATOMS: atom_id res chain seq x y z
N GLN A 1 20.43 3.36 -3.32
CA GLN A 1 18.97 3.16 -3.21
C GLN A 1 18.41 4.18 -2.22
N ALA A 2 17.12 4.50 -2.30
CA ALA A 2 16.45 5.36 -1.32
C ALA A 2 16.34 4.66 0.06
N ARG A 3 16.28 5.44 1.14
CA ARG A 3 16.11 4.91 2.50
C ARG A 3 14.65 4.56 2.82
N ALA A 4 13.72 5.31 2.24
CA ALA A 4 12.30 5.04 2.24
C ALA A 4 11.65 5.79 1.06
N PHE A 5 10.55 5.26 0.54
CA PHE A 5 9.58 6.01 -0.25
C PHE A 5 8.56 6.64 0.69
N VAL A 6 8.18 7.90 0.45
CA VAL A 6 7.24 8.62 1.31
C VAL A 6 6.10 9.18 0.49
N THR A 7 4.86 8.92 0.90
CA THR A 7 3.68 9.60 0.37
C THR A 7 2.84 10.20 1.50
N ALA A 8 2.53 11.49 1.37
CA ALA A 8 1.63 12.21 2.27
C ALA A 8 0.23 12.38 1.67
N SER A 9 -0.14 11.59 0.65
CA SER A 9 -1.44 11.70 -0.02
C SER A 9 -2.60 11.59 0.98
N LEU A 10 -3.54 12.54 0.89
CA LEU A 10 -4.76 12.51 1.71
C LEU A 10 -5.85 11.61 1.12
N TYR A 11 -5.75 11.33 -0.18
CA TYR A 11 -6.70 10.51 -0.91
C TYR A 11 -6.00 9.76 -2.05
N GLU A 12 -6.09 8.43 -2.04
CA GLU A 12 -5.65 7.56 -3.12
C GLU A 12 -6.66 6.42 -3.29
N GLY A 13 -6.88 6.01 -4.53
CA GLY A 13 -7.72 4.84 -4.82
C GLY A 13 -7.02 3.51 -4.55
N PHE A 14 -5.70 3.46 -4.76
CA PHE A 14 -4.89 2.26 -4.48
C PHE A 14 -3.43 2.60 -4.17
N CYS A 15 -2.85 3.61 -4.83
CA CYS A 15 -1.45 4.04 -4.68
C CYS A 15 -0.43 2.99 -5.14
N LEU A 16 -0.38 2.73 -6.46
CA LEU A 16 0.64 1.85 -7.08
C LEU A 16 2.09 2.16 -6.67
N PRO A 17 2.51 3.42 -6.46
CA PRO A 17 3.87 3.71 -6.02
C PRO A 17 4.28 3.00 -4.71
N ILE A 18 3.35 2.73 -3.79
CA ILE A 18 3.62 1.96 -2.58
C ILE A 18 4.03 0.52 -2.92
N LEU A 19 3.35 -0.12 -3.87
CA LEU A 19 3.67 -1.48 -4.30
C LEU A 19 4.99 -1.54 -5.09
N GLU A 20 5.27 -0.54 -5.92
CA GLU A 20 6.52 -0.43 -6.68
C GLU A 20 7.71 -0.26 -5.73
N ALA A 21 7.58 0.62 -4.71
CA ALA A 21 8.59 0.80 -3.68
C ALA A 21 8.87 -0.51 -2.94
N ARG A 22 7.82 -1.21 -2.50
CA ARG A 22 7.94 -2.52 -1.85
C ARG A 22 8.58 -3.57 -2.75
N SER A 23 8.22 -3.62 -4.02
CA SER A 23 8.82 -4.55 -5.00
C SER A 23 10.31 -4.28 -5.23
N CYS A 24 10.76 -3.04 -5.00
CA CYS A 24 12.17 -2.67 -5.02
C CYS A 24 12.91 -2.95 -3.69
N GLY A 25 12.23 -3.52 -2.69
CA GLY A 25 12.77 -3.65 -1.33
C GLY A 25 12.90 -2.33 -0.56
N CYS A 26 12.25 -1.26 -1.04
CA CYS A 26 12.28 0.05 -0.41
C CYS A 26 11.18 0.14 0.66
N PRO A 27 11.50 0.45 1.92
CA PRO A 27 10.51 0.76 2.94
C PRO A 27 9.58 1.89 2.53
N VAL A 28 8.36 1.88 3.06
CA VAL A 28 7.37 2.93 2.79
C VAL A 28 6.95 3.64 4.07
N ILE A 29 6.83 4.96 4.01
CA ILE A 29 6.10 5.78 4.98
C ILE A 29 4.90 6.38 4.24
N ALA A 30 3.68 6.12 4.69
CA ALA A 30 2.48 6.55 3.99
C ALA A 30 1.41 7.11 4.92
N SER A 31 0.61 8.05 4.44
CA SER A 31 -0.56 8.55 5.17
C SER A 31 -1.55 7.41 5.47
N ASN A 32 -2.04 7.36 6.70
CA ASN A 32 -3.11 6.48 7.16
C ASN A 32 -4.48 6.99 6.66
N SER A 33 -4.70 6.99 5.34
CA SER A 33 -5.87 7.58 4.70
C SER A 33 -6.47 6.67 3.62
N THR A 34 -7.80 6.66 3.50
CA THR A 34 -8.52 6.02 2.37
C THR A 34 -8.07 4.58 2.08
N ALA A 35 -7.82 4.23 0.82
CA ALA A 35 -7.40 2.88 0.41
C ALA A 35 -5.95 2.56 0.79
N ILE A 36 -5.11 3.54 1.13
CA ILE A 36 -3.73 3.30 1.58
C ILE A 36 -3.72 2.43 2.85
N LYS A 37 -4.75 2.54 3.69
CA LYS A 37 -4.90 1.70 4.90
C LYS A 37 -4.88 0.21 4.59
N GLU A 38 -5.43 -0.18 3.44
CA GLU A 38 -5.49 -1.58 2.99
C GLU A 38 -4.12 -2.11 2.59
N LEU A 39 -3.16 -1.22 2.33
CA LEU A 39 -1.76 -1.55 2.04
C LEU A 39 -0.87 -1.63 3.29
N GLY A 40 -1.44 -1.55 4.51
CA GLY A 40 -0.76 -1.60 5.81
C GLY A 40 -0.10 -2.95 6.16
N ALA A 41 0.57 -3.55 5.19
CA ALA A 41 1.30 -4.80 5.29
C ALA A 41 2.72 -4.58 5.83
N PRO A 42 3.45 -5.65 6.21
CA PRO A 42 4.86 -5.55 6.59
C PRO A 42 5.68 -4.79 5.53
N GLY A 43 6.52 -3.86 5.98
CA GLY A 43 7.31 -2.97 5.11
C GLY A 43 6.70 -1.55 4.92
N VAL A 44 5.48 -1.30 5.41
CA VAL A 44 4.80 0.00 5.31
C VAL A 44 4.53 0.57 6.71
N LEU A 45 5.06 1.76 6.98
CA LEU A 45 4.73 2.56 8.15
C LEU A 45 3.56 3.51 7.81
N LEU A 46 2.38 3.23 8.35
CA LEU A 46 1.23 4.12 8.24
C LEU A 46 1.30 5.22 9.30
N VAL A 47 1.11 6.47 8.87
CA VAL A 47 1.29 7.68 9.68
C VAL A 47 0.05 8.56 9.59
N GLU A 48 -0.39 9.13 10.70
CA GLU A 48 -1.49 10.09 10.67
C GLU A 48 -1.19 11.25 9.71
N PRO A 49 -2.15 11.72 8.89
CA PRO A 49 -1.91 12.67 7.80
C PRO A 49 -1.75 14.12 8.30
N ASN A 50 -0.78 14.34 9.18
CA ASN A 50 -0.43 15.65 9.72
C ASN A 50 1.09 15.81 9.87
N ILE A 51 1.54 17.07 9.92
CA ILE A 51 2.96 17.42 9.92
C ILE A 51 3.71 16.79 11.11
N ALA A 52 3.11 16.81 12.30
CA ALA A 52 3.76 16.31 13.51
C ALA A 52 4.05 14.81 13.43
N ALA A 53 3.09 14.02 12.94
CA ALA A 53 3.22 12.58 12.81
C ALA A 53 4.28 12.21 11.75
N PHE A 54 4.31 12.89 10.60
CA PHE A 54 5.37 12.67 9.60
C PHE A 54 6.76 13.08 10.11
N ALA A 55 6.86 14.21 10.81
CA ALA A 55 8.12 14.64 11.40
C ALA A 55 8.65 13.61 12.41
N GLU A 56 7.76 13.03 13.22
CA GLU A 56 8.10 11.96 14.16
C GLU A 56 8.56 10.69 13.45
N ALA A 57 7.82 10.26 12.41
CA ALA A 57 8.19 9.12 11.60
C ALA A 57 9.56 9.28 10.94
N PHE A 58 9.93 10.48 10.49
CA PHE A 58 11.25 10.74 9.91
C PHE A 58 12.38 10.71 10.94
N LYS A 59 12.16 11.31 12.12
CA LYS A 59 13.16 11.35 13.19
C LYS A 59 13.51 9.96 13.71
N ASN A 60 12.48 9.14 13.90
CA ASN A 60 12.59 7.82 14.52
C ASN A 60 12.48 6.70 13.49
N PHE A 61 12.83 6.98 12.23
CA PHE A 61 12.70 6.01 11.16
C PHE A 61 13.66 4.83 11.34
N VAL A 62 13.07 3.68 11.63
CA VAL A 62 13.70 2.36 11.56
C VAL A 62 13.11 1.65 10.35
N ALA A 63 13.99 1.15 9.47
CA ALA A 63 13.54 0.39 8.33
C ALA A 63 12.83 -0.88 8.84
N PRO A 64 11.54 -1.09 8.49
CA PRO A 64 10.88 -2.35 8.77
C PRO A 64 11.59 -3.48 8.03
N ASP A 65 11.50 -4.69 8.59
CA ASP A 65 11.99 -5.88 7.90
C ASP A 65 11.34 -5.99 6.53
N PHE A 66 12.17 -6.29 5.53
CA PHE A 66 11.68 -6.52 4.20
C PHE A 66 10.88 -7.82 4.17
N VAL A 67 9.65 -7.72 3.64
CA VAL A 67 8.81 -8.87 3.37
C VAL A 67 8.53 -8.90 1.88
N GLU A 68 8.89 -10.02 1.27
CA GLU A 68 8.68 -10.26 -0.15
C GLU A 68 7.20 -10.00 -0.52
N PRO A 69 6.94 -9.30 -1.63
CA PRO A 69 5.59 -9.05 -2.09
C PRO A 69 4.84 -10.36 -2.38
N SER A 70 3.50 -10.29 -2.34
CA SER A 70 2.69 -11.39 -2.83
C SER A 70 2.96 -11.63 -4.32
N ASN A 71 3.06 -12.90 -4.72
CA ASN A 71 3.13 -13.30 -6.14
C ASN A 71 1.77 -13.20 -6.87
N ARG A 72 0.78 -12.54 -6.28
CA ARG A 72 -0.54 -12.32 -6.88
C ARG A 72 -0.42 -11.42 -8.10
N LEU A 73 -0.96 -11.87 -9.23
CA LEU A 73 -0.90 -11.18 -10.50
C LEU A 73 -2.21 -10.43 -10.77
N TRP A 74 -2.15 -9.43 -11.66
CA TRP A 74 -3.36 -8.78 -12.19
C TRP A 74 -4.35 -9.77 -12.81
N LYS A 75 -3.85 -10.87 -13.38
CA LYS A 75 -4.68 -11.96 -13.92
C LYS A 75 -5.57 -12.59 -12.85
N ASP A 76 -5.05 -12.78 -11.64
CA ASP A 76 -5.80 -13.42 -10.55
C ASP A 76 -6.96 -12.51 -10.12
N VAL A 77 -6.67 -11.22 -9.93
CA VAL A 77 -7.69 -10.20 -9.61
C VAL A 77 -8.74 -10.08 -10.71
N ALA A 78 -8.33 -10.13 -11.98
CA ALA A 78 -9.25 -10.08 -13.11
C ALA A 78 -10.21 -11.29 -13.15
N LEU A 79 -9.70 -12.50 -12.88
CA LEU A 79 -10.51 -13.72 -12.82
C LEU A 79 -11.50 -13.68 -11.63
N GLU A 80 -11.07 -13.19 -10.47
CA GLU A 80 -11.96 -13.00 -9.32
C GLU A 80 -13.07 -11.99 -9.63
N THR A 81 -12.71 -10.85 -10.23
CA THR A 81 -13.67 -9.82 -10.64
C THR A 81 -14.69 -10.37 -11.64
N GLN A 82 -14.24 -11.15 -12.63
CA GLN A 82 -15.11 -11.82 -13.59
C GLN A 82 -16.10 -12.76 -12.89
N SER A 83 -15.63 -13.57 -11.93
CA SER A 83 -16.49 -14.49 -11.18
C SER A 83 -17.61 -13.75 -10.43
N ILE A 84 -17.29 -12.62 -9.78
CA ILE A 84 -18.27 -11.80 -9.05
C ILE A 84 -19.33 -11.24 -10.01
N LEU A 85 -18.91 -10.73 -11.16
CA LEU A 85 -19.84 -10.16 -12.16
C LEU A 85 -20.76 -11.23 -12.76
N LEU A 86 -20.25 -12.43 -13.03
CA LEU A 86 -21.06 -13.53 -13.54
C LEU A 86 -22.07 -14.02 -12.50
N GLN A 87 -21.68 -14.10 -11.23
CA GLN A 87 -22.60 -14.44 -10.14
C GLN A 87 -23.72 -13.41 -10.00
N ALA A 88 -23.40 -12.12 -10.03
CA ALA A 88 -24.41 -11.06 -9.95
C ALA A 88 -25.44 -11.15 -11.09
N ASN A 89 -25.02 -11.58 -12.29
CA ASN A 89 -25.89 -11.75 -13.45
C ASN A 89 -26.76 -13.02 -13.40
N GLN A 90 -26.44 -14.00 -12.55
CA GLN A 90 -27.25 -15.22 -12.38
C GLN A 90 -28.36 -15.09 -11.34
N VAL A 91 -28.39 -13.99 -10.58
CA VAL A 91 -29.42 -13.70 -9.56
C VAL A 91 -30.54 -12.78 -10.13
N GLN A 92 -30.58 -12.60 -11.45
CA GLN A 92 -31.69 -11.94 -12.17
C GLN A 92 -32.72 -12.95 -12.68
#